data_AF-A0A5C7M7S5-F1
#
_entry.id   AF-A0A5C7M7S5-F1
#
_cell.length_a   1.000
_cell.length_b   1.000
_cell.length_c   1.000
_cell.angle_alpha   90.00
_cell.angle_beta   90.00
_cell.angle_gamma   90.00
#
_symmetry.space_group_name_H-M   'P 1'
#
loop_
_entity.id
_entity.type
_entity.pdbx_description
1 polymer ?
#
loop_
_entity_poly.entity_id
_entity_poly.type
_entity_poly.pdbx_seq_one_letter_code
_entity_poly.pdbx_strand_id
1 'polypeptide(L)'
;MNEASAKILLDQMASKLGEHFEAVQIMVTWQENGQTFGLKRGVGNWYARVAMAQEMVSIDRSCDMASQLSRVISKPEPPDDGDSWKKPD
;
A
#
# COMPACT_ATOMS: atom_id res chain seq x y z
N MET A 1 16.27 7.96 10.86
CA MET A 1 15.63 7.00 11.80
C MET A 1 15.54 5.68 11.06
N ASN A 2 16.02 4.57 11.60
CA ASN A 2 15.93 3.29 10.90
C ASN A 2 14.53 2.66 11.05
N GLU A 3 14.13 1.79 10.12
CA GLU A 3 12.79 1.17 10.09
C GLU A 3 12.49 0.35 11.36
N ALA A 4 13.50 -0.32 11.92
CA ALA A 4 13.35 -1.12 13.15
C ALA A 4 12.99 -0.25 14.36
N SER A 5 13.63 0.91 14.52
CA SER A 5 13.33 1.89 15.55
C SER A 5 11.93 2.47 15.37
N ALA A 6 11.49 2.71 14.13
CA ALA A 6 10.14 3.15 13.83
C ALA A 6 9.09 2.12 14.25
N LYS A 7 9.32 0.83 13.97
CA LYS A 7 8.43 -0.27 14.38
C LYS A 7 8.28 -0.33 15.90
N ILE A 8 9.39 -0.30 16.63
CA ILE A 8 9.38 -0.35 18.11
C ILE A 8 8.62 0.85 18.69
N LEU A 9 8.86 2.05 18.16
CA LEU A 9 8.16 3.25 18.60
C LEU A 9 6.65 3.15 18.37
N LEU A 10 6.25 2.69 17.18
CA LEU A 10 4.83 2.54 16.83
C LEU A 10 4.13 1.49 17.67
N ASP A 11 4.80 0.37 17.97
CA ASP A 11 4.27 -0.67 18.86
C ASP A 11 4.04 -0.13 20.28
N GLN A 12 5.01 0.63 20.81
CA GLN A 12 4.88 1.26 22.13
C GLN A 12 3.74 2.28 22.18
N MET A 13 3.57 3.10 21.13
CA MET A 13 2.51 4.09 21.07
C MET A 13 1.14 3.44 20.92
N ALA A 14 1.01 2.44 20.04
CA ALA A 14 -0.23 1.68 19.90
C ALA A 14 -0.63 1.06 21.24
N SER A 15 0.31 0.43 21.96
CA SER A 15 0.04 -0.15 23.28
C SER A 15 -0.48 0.88 24.27
N LYS A 16 0.21 2.02 24.42
CA LYS A 16 -0.19 3.08 25.39
C LYS A 16 -1.54 3.69 25.05
N LEU A 17 -1.81 3.92 23.77
CA LEU A 17 -3.10 4.45 23.33
C LEU A 17 -4.22 3.41 23.52
N GLY A 18 -3.92 2.13 23.31
CA GLY A 18 -4.88 1.03 23.48
C GLY A 18 -5.39 0.85 24.91
N GLU A 19 -4.71 1.40 25.92
CA GLU A 19 -5.19 1.44 27.31
C GLU A 19 -6.39 2.39 27.49
N HIS A 20 -6.55 3.37 26.59
CA HIS A 20 -7.55 4.43 26.69
C HIS A 20 -8.62 4.39 25.61
N PHE A 21 -8.35 3.69 24.50
CA PHE A 21 -9.25 3.60 23.35
C PHE A 21 -9.57 2.14 23.03
N GLU A 22 -10.82 1.88 22.65
CA GLU A 22 -11.29 0.54 22.26
C GLU A 22 -10.55 -0.02 21.03
N ALA A 23 -10.10 0.87 20.15
CA ALA A 23 -9.32 0.56 18.97
C ALA A 23 -8.40 1.72 18.60
N VAL A 24 -7.17 1.38 18.24
CA VAL A 24 -6.12 2.32 17.81
C VAL A 24 -5.48 1.75 16.56
N GLN A 25 -5.33 2.61 15.55
CA GLN A 25 -4.57 2.32 14.35
C GLN A 25 -3.68 3.50 14.03
N ILE A 26 -2.40 3.21 13.79
CA ILE A 26 -1.37 4.18 13.44
C ILE A 26 -0.83 3.80 12.07
N MET A 27 -0.91 4.74 11.14
CA MET A 27 -0.34 4.64 9.81
C MET A 27 0.67 5.75 9.62
N VAL A 28 1.88 5.38 9.20
CA VAL A 28 2.96 6.31 8.89
C VAL A 28 3.41 6.05 7.47
N THR A 29 3.50 7.11 6.67
CA THR A 29 4.05 7.07 5.32
C THR A 29 5.11 8.14 5.20
N TRP A 30 6.22 7.82 4.54
CA TRP A 30 7.26 8.79 4.22
C TRP A 30 7.85 8.50 2.85
N GLN A 31 8.49 9.49 2.27
CA GLN A 31 9.21 9.36 1.01
C GLN A 31 10.71 9.44 1.25
N GLU A 32 11.46 8.53 0.63
CA GLU A 32 12.91 8.50 0.67
C GLU A 32 13.42 7.99 -0.68
N ASN A 33 14.35 8.72 -1.31
CA ASN A 33 14.91 8.39 -2.64
C ASN A 33 13.86 8.11 -3.74
N GLY A 34 12.76 8.87 -3.75
CA GLY A 34 11.68 8.69 -4.74
C GLY A 34 10.81 7.45 -4.51
N GLN A 35 11.08 6.67 -3.47
CA GLN A 35 10.25 5.54 -3.04
C GLN A 35 9.34 5.97 -1.89
N THR A 36 8.11 5.45 -1.88
CA THR A 36 7.16 5.68 -0.79
C THR A 36 7.19 4.46 0.13
N PHE A 37 7.51 4.69 1.40
CA PHE A 37 7.52 3.69 2.45
C PHE A 37 6.31 3.86 3.35
N GLY A 38 5.82 2.75 3.90
CA GLY A 38 4.66 2.73 4.78
C GLY A 38 4.85 1.76 5.93
N LEU A 39 4.46 2.18 7.13
CA LEU A 39 4.37 1.34 8.32
C LEU A 39 2.99 1.46 8.93
N LYS A 40 2.43 0.34 9.37
CA LYS A 40 1.12 0.26 10.04
C LYS A 40 1.22 -0.54 11.32
N ARG A 41 0.62 -0.04 12.40
CA ARG A 41 0.47 -0.71 13.69
C ARG A 41 -0.86 -0.38 14.33
N GLY A 42 -1.38 -1.28 15.16
CA GLY A 42 -2.63 -1.04 15.85
C GLY A 42 -2.95 -2.10 16.88
N VAL A 43 -3.89 -1.78 17.74
CA VAL A 43 -4.43 -2.62 18.82
C VAL A 43 -5.92 -2.34 18.93
N GLY A 44 -6.71 -3.31 19.36
CA GLY A 44 -8.12 -3.07 19.61
C GLY A 44 -8.90 -4.35 19.89
N ASN A 45 -10.21 -4.18 20.03
CA ASN A 45 -11.17 -5.27 20.19
C ASN A 45 -11.15 -6.26 18.99
N TRP A 46 -11.92 -7.36 19.09
CA TRP A 46 -11.97 -8.38 18.04
C TRP A 46 -12.29 -7.80 16.66
N TYR A 47 -13.30 -6.93 16.57
CA TYR A 47 -13.73 -6.32 15.32
C TYR A 47 -12.66 -5.41 14.70
N ALA A 48 -11.98 -4.62 15.53
CA ALA A 48 -10.87 -3.77 15.10
C ALA A 48 -9.71 -4.62 14.55
N ARG A 49 -9.40 -5.76 15.19
CA ARG A 49 -8.38 -6.68 14.68
C ARG A 49 -8.77 -7.31 13.35
N VAL A 50 -10.04 -7.68 13.17
CA VAL A 50 -10.55 -8.19 11.88
C VAL A 50 -10.46 -7.12 10.80
N ALA A 51 -10.90 -5.88 11.07
CA ALA A 51 -10.82 -4.78 10.13
C ALA A 51 -9.37 -4.45 9.74
N MET A 52 -8.45 -4.42 10.70
CA MET A 52 -7.02 -4.22 10.44
C MET A 52 -6.43 -5.33 9.56
N ALA A 53 -6.80 -6.58 9.79
CA ALA A 53 -6.37 -7.71 8.96
C ALA A 53 -6.91 -7.58 7.51
N GLN A 54 -8.18 -7.20 7.35
CA GLN A 54 -8.78 -6.97 6.04
C GLN A 54 -8.09 -5.86 5.27
N GLU A 55 -7.75 -4.75 5.94
CA GLU A 55 -7.02 -3.64 5.32
C GLU A 55 -5.63 -4.07 4.86
N MET A 56 -4.91 -4.86 5.67
CA MET A 56 -3.59 -5.37 5.30
C MET A 56 -3.65 -6.23 4.03
N VAL A 57 -4.66 -7.10 3.92
CA VAL A 57 -4.91 -7.89 2.70
C VAL A 57 -5.27 -7.00 1.51
N SER A 58 -6.05 -5.94 1.72
CA SER A 58 -6.45 -5.02 0.65
C SER A 58 -5.25 -4.28 0.05
N ILE A 59 -4.30 -3.87 0.89
CA ILE A 59 -3.09 -3.16 0.44
C ILE A 59 -2.18 -4.10 -0.33
N ASP A 60 -1.95 -5.30 0.19
CA ASP A 60 -1.15 -6.34 -0.46
C ASP A 60 -1.66 -6.61 -1.89
N ARG A 61 -2.97 -6.82 -2.02
CA ARG A 61 -3.64 -6.97 -3.33
C ARG A 61 -3.49 -5.75 -4.23
N SER A 62 -3.54 -4.55 -3.67
CA SER A 62 -3.40 -3.31 -4.45
C SER A 62 -1.98 -3.14 -4.98
N CYS A 63 -0.97 -3.47 -4.16
CA CYS A 63 0.44 -3.48 -4.58
C CYS A 63 0.70 -4.53 -5.66
N ASP A 64 0.18 -5.75 -5.49
CA ASP A 64 0.27 -6.81 -6.49
C ASP A 64 -0.36 -6.40 -7.82
N MET A 65 -1.57 -5.82 -7.76
CA MET A 65 -2.29 -5.34 -8.93
C MET A 65 -1.54 -4.19 -9.62
N ALA A 66 -0.99 -3.24 -8.86
CA ALA A 66 -0.17 -2.17 -9.41
C ALA A 66 1.08 -2.70 -10.11
N SER A 67 1.73 -3.73 -9.53
CA SER A 67 2.87 -4.41 -10.17
C SER A 67 2.48 -5.10 -11.47
N GLN A 68 1.33 -5.78 -11.49
CA GLN A 68 0.80 -6.42 -12.70
C GLN A 68 0.44 -5.40 -13.78
N LEU A 69 -0.23 -4.31 -13.43
CA LEU A 69 -0.57 -3.21 -14.34
C LEU A 69 0.68 -2.56 -14.93
N SER A 70 1.70 -2.31 -14.11
CA SER A 70 3.00 -1.79 -14.59
C SER A 70 3.57 -2.70 -15.68
N ARG A 71 3.52 -4.02 -15.54
CA ARG A 71 4.03 -4.97 -16.55
C ARG A 71 3.23 -4.96 -17.85
N VAL A 72 1.92 -4.68 -17.78
CA VAL A 72 1.06 -4.57 -18.97
C VAL A 72 1.30 -3.24 -19.70
N ILE A 73 1.37 -2.13 -18.94
CA ILE A 73 1.58 -0.78 -19.48
C ILE A 73 3.01 -0.60 -20.03
N SER A 74 4.00 -1.32 -19.49
CA SER A 74 5.38 -1.30 -19.99
C SER A 74 5.58 -2.12 -21.28
N LYS A 75 4.55 -2.78 -21.79
CA LYS A 75 4.64 -3.34 -23.15
C LYS A 75 4.72 -2.15 -24.11
N PRO A 76 5.66 -2.14 -25.06
CA PRO A 76 5.67 -1.11 -26.09
C PRO A 76 4.27 -1.07 -26.71
N GLU A 77 3.74 0.14 -26.90
CA GLU A 77 2.49 0.37 -27.62
C GLU A 77 2.48 -0.55 -28.84
N PRO A 78 1.36 -1.28 -29.11
CA PRO A 78 1.27 -2.02 -30.36
C PRO A 78 1.64 -1.05 -31.48
N PRO A 79 2.50 -1.46 -32.44
CA PRO A 79 3.02 -0.56 -33.45
C PRO A 79 1.88 0.28 -34.01
N ASP A 80 2.05 1.59 -33.97
CA ASP A 80 1.13 2.54 -34.56
C ASP A 80 1.13 2.28 -36.08
N ASP A 81 0.34 1.28 -36.50
CA ASP A 81 -0.03 1.01 -37.89
C ASP A 81 -1.03 2.11 -38.33
N GLY A 82 -0.59 3.36 -38.18
CA GLY A 82 -1.38 4.59 -38.19
C GLY A 82 -2.10 4.92 -39.49
N ASP A 83 -2.11 4.03 -40.49
CA ASP A 83 -2.72 4.29 -41.80
C ASP A 83 -3.34 3.05 -42.49
N SER A 84 -3.49 1.92 -41.80
CA SER A 84 -4.05 0.69 -42.40
C SER A 84 -5.47 0.82 -42.96
N TRP A 85 -6.24 1.79 -42.43
CA TRP A 85 -7.62 2.05 -42.82
C TRP A 85 -7.75 3.02 -44.00
N LYS A 86 -6.66 3.67 -44.44
CA LYS A 86 -6.66 4.64 -45.55
C LYS A 86 -6.28 4.05 -46.91
N LYS A 87 -6.36 2.72 -47.09
CA LYS A 87 -6.09 2.12 -48.42
C LYS A 87 -7.05 2.73 -49.45
N PRO A 88 -6.56 3.45 -50.48
CA PRO A 88 -7.41 3.94 -51.55
C PRO A 88 -7.69 2.79 -52.52
N ASP A 89 -8.95 2.63 -52.90
CA ASP A 89 -9.38 1.78 -54.03
C ASP A 89 -8.76 2.26 -55.35
#